data_AF-A0A2V8H3Z3-F1
#
_entry.id   AF-A0A2V8H3Z3-F1
#
_cell.length_a   1.000
_cell.length_b   1.000
_cell.length_c   1.000
_cell.angle_alpha   90.00
_cell.angle_beta   90.00
_cell.angle_gamma   90.00
#
_symmetry.space_group_name_H-M   'P 1'
#
loop_
_entity.id
_entity.type
_entity.pdbx_description
1 polymer ?
#
loop_
_entity_poly.entity_id
_entity_poly.type
_entity_poly.pdbx_seq_one_letter_code
_entity_poly.pdbx_strand_id
1 'polypeptide(L)' 'GSYTQLIGATPGSRQYAAEYSGSINGDRMTLSVRIADLSQTIGPFVLVAGVEKSWPPCRFP' A
#
# COMPACT_ATOMS: atom_id res chain seq x y z
N GLY A 1 -4.52 -6.00 14.43
CA GLY A 1 -4.37 -7.16 13.52
C GLY A 1 -3.07 -6.98 12.76
N SER A 2 -2.29 -8.05 12.58
CA SER A 2 -1.07 -8.02 11.77
C SER A 2 -1.43 -8.39 10.33
N TYR A 3 -1.02 -7.55 9.37
CA TYR A 3 -1.26 -7.76 7.94
C TYR A 3 -0.01 -8.41 7.34
N THR A 4 -0.18 -9.56 6.68
CA THR A 4 0.92 -10.30 6.02
C THR A 4 1.18 -9.71 4.64
N GLN A 5 2.41 -9.25 4.40
CA GLN A 5 2.86 -8.77 3.12
C GLN A 5 3.00 -9.94 2.13
N LEU A 6 2.27 -9.90 1.01
CA LEU A 6 2.39 -10.87 -0.08
C LEU A 6 3.69 -10.58 -0.86
N ILE A 7 4.71 -11.41 -0.67
CA ILE A 7 6.04 -11.19 -1.24
C ILE A 7 6.15 -11.89 -2.60
N GLY A 8 6.04 -11.13 -3.69
CA GLY A 8 6.44 -11.59 -5.02
C GLY A 8 7.95 -11.44 -5.19
N ALA A 9 8.71 -12.53 -5.09
CA ALA A 9 10.15 -12.53 -5.31
C ALA A 9 10.47 -12.58 -6.82
N THR A 10 10.60 -11.42 -7.45
CA THR A 10 11.08 -11.31 -8.84
C THR A 10 12.59 -11.03 -8.83
N PRO A 11 13.42 -11.72 -9.64
CA PRO A 11 14.87 -11.44 -9.71
C PRO A 11 15.13 -9.97 -10.07
N GLY A 12 15.97 -9.29 -9.28
CA GLY A 12 16.25 -7.85 -9.43
C GLY A 12 15.35 -6.91 -8.61
N SER A 13 14.39 -7.43 -7.84
CA SER A 13 13.60 -6.61 -6.91
C SER A 13 14.36 -6.35 -5.60
N ARG A 14 14.31 -5.10 -5.11
CA ARG A 14 14.69 -4.75 -3.73
C ARG A 14 13.44 -4.60 -2.88
N GLN A 15 13.46 -5.22 -1.72
CA GLN A 15 12.43 -5.03 -0.71
C GLN A 15 12.87 -3.90 0.22
N TYR A 16 11.96 -2.96 0.46
CA TYR A 16 12.15 -1.89 1.43
C TYR A 16 11.11 -2.06 2.52
N ALA A 17 11.52 -1.83 3.77
CA ALA A 17 10.59 -1.82 4.89
C ALA A 17 9.62 -0.64 4.74
N ALA A 18 8.34 -0.90 4.95
CA ALA A 18 7.28 0.10 4.87
C ALA A 18 6.62 0.28 6.24
N GLU A 19 6.48 1.52 6.67
CA GLU A 19 5.69 1.94 7.82
C GLU A 19 4.31 2.38 7.34
N TYR A 20 3.26 1.96 8.05
CA TYR A 20 1.88 2.24 7.68
C TYR A 20 1.23 3.11 8.74
N SER A 21 0.53 4.16 8.33
CA SER A 21 -0.24 5.02 9.22
C SER A 21 -1.60 5.37 8.61
N GLY A 22 -2.59 5.61 9.45
CA GLY A 22 -3.95 5.78 8.96
C GLY A 22 -4.99 5.80 10.05
N SER A 23 -6.24 6.02 9.64
CA SER A 23 -7.40 5.99 10.53
C SER A 23 -8.60 5.39 9.82
N ILE A 24 -9.48 4.76 10.59
CA ILE A 24 -10.75 4.23 10.11
C ILE A 24 -11.87 5.10 10.71
N ASN A 25 -12.76 5.59 9.86
CA ASN A 25 -13.96 6.31 10.26
C ASN A 25 -15.14 5.76 9.46
N GLY A 26 -15.97 4.95 10.13
CA GLY A 26 -17.09 4.24 9.50
C GLY A 26 -16.62 3.31 8.39
N ASP A 27 -17.13 3.54 7.18
CA ASP A 27 -16.80 2.81 5.97
C ASP A 27 -15.54 3.34 5.26
N ARG A 28 -14.93 4.43 5.75
CA ARG A 28 -13.77 5.06 5.15
C ARG A 28 -12.50 4.77 5.95
N MET A 29 -11.46 4.32 5.26
CA MET A 29 -10.11 4.16 5.80
C MET A 29 -9.16 5.11 5.07
N THR A 30 -8.36 5.86 5.82
CA THR A 30 -7.18 6.56 5.31
C THR A 30 -5.94 5.70 5.53
N LEU A 31 -5.08 5.59 4.53
CA LEU A 31 -3.83 4.83 4.58
C LEU A 31 -2.69 5.59 3.92
N SER A 32 -1.61 5.79 4.66
CA SER A 32 -0.33 6.31 4.17
C SER A 32 0.75 5.25 4.38
N VAL A 33 1.63 5.11 3.39
CA VAL A 33 2.75 4.16 3.42
C VAL A 33 4.05 4.94 3.33
N ARG A 34 4.89 4.88 4.35
CA ARG A 34 6.20 5.52 4.39
C ARG A 34 7.29 4.48 4.18
N ILE A 35 8.22 4.76 3.28
CA ILE A 35 9.40 3.92 3.01
C ILE A 35 10.62 4.73 3.47
N ALA A 36 11.11 4.45 4.68
CA ALA A 36 12.16 5.23 5.32
C ALA A 36 13.45 5.26 4.49
N ASP A 37 13.86 4.09 3.97
CA ASP A 37 15.07 3.92 3.17
C ASP A 37 15.06 4.75 1.87
N LEU A 38 13.87 5.08 1.36
CA LEU A 38 13.68 5.90 0.15
C LEU A 38 13.32 7.35 0.48
N SER A 39 13.18 7.70 1.76
CA SER A 39 12.60 8.97 2.21
C SER A 39 11.30 9.33 1.49
N GLN A 40 10.52 8.31 1.14
CA GLN A 40 9.34 8.44 0.30
C GLN A 40 8.09 8.12 1.11
N THR A 41 7.00 8.85 0.85
CA THR A 41 5.66 8.53 1.36
C THR A 41 4.70 8.38 0.18
N ILE A 42 3.91 7.32 0.20
CA ILE A 42 2.91 6.98 -0.82
C ILE A 42 1.52 7.11 -0.16
N GLY A 43 0.64 7.90 -0.78
CA GLY A 43 -0.70 8.22 -0.25
C GLY A 43 -0.85 9.71 0.10
N PRO A 44 -1.84 10.09 0.93
CA PRO A 44 -2.79 9.22 1.61
C PRO A 44 -3.83 8.62 0.63
N PHE A 45 -4.06 7.32 0.75
CA PHE A 45 -5.14 6.63 0.05
C PHE A 45 -6.41 6.69 0.89
N VAL A 46 -7.53 6.95 0.25
CA VAL A 46 -8.87 6.78 0.84
C VAL A 46 -9.46 5.49 0.28
N LEU A 47 -9.73 4.54 1.16
CA LEU A 47 -10.38 3.27 0.86
C LEU A 47 -11.80 3.33 1.42
N VAL A 48 -12.77 2.85 0.64
CA VAL A 48 -14.16 2.71 1.08
C VAL A 48 -14.48 1.22 1.14
N ALA A 49 -15.03 0.76 2.25
CA ALA A 49 -15.38 -0.65 2.44
C ALA A 49 -16.33 -1.14 1.32
N GLY A 50 -16.04 -2.31 0.75
CA GLY A 50 -16.82 -2.88 -0.35
C GLY A 50 -16.56 -2.26 -1.73
N VAL A 51 -15.72 -1.22 -1.82
CA VAL A 51 -15.27 -0.66 -3.09
C VAL A 51 -13.92 -1.26 -3.44
N GLU A 52 -13.92 -2.31 -4.24
CA GLU A 52 -12.70 -2.80 -4.88
C GLU A 52 -12.32 -1.82 -5.99
N LYS A 53 -11.14 -1.18 -5.88
CA LYS A 53 -10.58 -0.49 -7.04
C LYS A 53 -10.26 -1.55 -8.09
N SER A 54 -10.92 -1.48 -9.25
CA SER A 54 -10.44 -2.13 -10.47
C SER A 54 -9.17 -1.41 -10.92
N TRP A 55 -8.06 -1.60 -10.21
CA TRP A 55 -6.78 -1.17 -10.75
C TRP A 55 -6.53 -2.05 -11.98
N PRO A 56 -6.52 -1.51 -13.21
CA PRO A 56 -5.99 -2.28 -14.32
C PRO A 56 -4.56 -2.67 -13.95
N PRO A 57 -4.12 -3.91 -14.25
CA PRO A 57 -2.76 -4.33 -13.97
C PRO A 57 -1.82 -3.29 -14.55
N CYS A 58 -0.81 -2.88 -13.78
CA CYS A 58 0.23 -1.97 -14.24
C CYS A 58 0.84 -2.54 -15.52
N ARG A 59 0.38 -2.09 -16.69
CA ARG A 59 0.98 -2.44 -17.97
C ARG A 59 2.30 -1.72 -18.03
N PHE A 60 3.36 -2.41 -17.64
CA PHE A 60 4.71 -2.01 -18.04
C PHE A 60 4.82 -2.14 -19.56
N PRO A 61 5.36 -1.12 -20.27
CA PRO A 61 5.84 -1.30 -21.64
C PRO A 61 7.09 -2.20 -21.69
#